data_AF-A0AAV4L7J9-F1
#
_entry.id   AF-A0AAV4L7J9-F1
#
_cell.length_a   1.000
_cell.length_b   1.000
_cell.length_c   1.000
_cell.angle_alpha   90.00
_cell.angle_beta   90.00
_cell.angle_gamma   90.00
#
_symmetry.space_group_name_H-M   'P 1'
#
loop_
_entity.id
_entity.type
_entity.pdbx_description
1 polymer ?
#
loop_
_entity_poly.entity_id
_entity_poly.type
_entity_poly.pdbx_seq_one_letter_code
_entity_poly.pdbx_strand_id
1 'polypeptide(L)'
;MMPFDDSELLLTKTANVSEEVNACLDKALLEGERPNRDYLGESLLGDPCARRIQYTFLGTTPDFPETGQHLRIFETGHTLEGLIVSWLQKAGFQCETRDEKGRPFGFSQCEGKIQGHVDGILRKGPLKVQYPLLWECKTAKAAFGETW
;
A
#
# COMPACT_ATOMS: atom_id res chain seq x y z
N MET A 1 -0.67 40.14 31.28
CA MET A 1 -1.32 38.90 30.85
C MET A 1 -2.70 39.30 30.35
N MET A 2 -2.85 39.51 29.04
CA MET A 2 -4.14 39.87 28.46
C MET A 2 -4.99 38.60 28.35
N PRO A 3 -6.29 38.66 28.71
CA PRO A 3 -7.17 37.51 28.57
C PRO A 3 -7.36 37.22 27.08
N PHE A 4 -7.24 35.95 26.71
CA PHE A 4 -7.70 35.48 25.40
C PHE A 4 -9.22 35.69 25.36
N ASP A 5 -9.66 36.41 24.34
CA ASP A 5 -11.06 36.68 24.07
C ASP A 5 -11.64 35.52 23.27
N ASP A 6 -12.44 34.67 23.92
CA ASP A 6 -13.09 33.50 23.32
C ASP A 6 -14.30 33.87 22.42
N SER A 7 -14.53 35.17 22.15
CA SER A 7 -15.70 35.62 21.38
C SER A 7 -15.64 35.39 19.86
N GLU A 8 -14.52 34.88 19.32
CA GLU A 8 -14.41 34.48 17.91
C GLU A 8 -14.66 32.97 17.65
N LEU A 9 -15.02 32.18 18.67
CA LEU A 9 -15.53 30.82 18.47
C LEU A 9 -17.03 30.84 18.12
N LEU A 10 -17.39 31.69 17.15
CA LEU A 10 -18.63 31.51 16.40
C LEU A 10 -18.43 30.28 15.53
N LEU A 11 -18.83 29.15 16.11
CA LEU A 11 -19.23 27.91 15.47
C LEU A 11 -20.32 28.23 14.42
N THR A 12 -19.90 28.85 13.31
CA THR A 12 -20.45 28.50 12.02
C THR A 12 -20.29 26.98 11.89
N LYS A 13 -21.12 26.33 11.10
CA LYS A 13 -21.05 24.88 10.87
C LYS A 13 -19.77 24.59 10.07
N THR A 14 -18.61 24.75 10.70
CA THR A 14 -17.28 24.81 10.11
C THR A 14 -16.87 23.42 9.71
N ALA A 15 -16.23 23.32 8.54
CA ALA A 15 -15.54 22.12 8.11
C ALA A 15 -14.74 21.54 9.29
N ASN A 16 -14.82 20.23 9.47
CA ASN A 16 -14.12 19.57 10.54
C ASN A 16 -12.62 19.81 10.33
N VAL A 17 -11.91 20.34 11.33
CA VAL A 17 -10.45 20.59 11.23
C VAL A 17 -9.70 19.37 10.71
N SER A 18 -10.16 18.15 11.05
CA SER A 18 -9.61 16.91 10.50
C SER A 18 -9.76 16.79 8.98
N GLU A 19 -10.89 17.21 8.41
CA GLU A 19 -11.14 17.22 6.96
C GLU A 19 -10.21 18.20 6.25
N GLU A 20 -10.00 19.39 6.83
CA GLU A 20 -9.08 20.39 6.26
C GLU A 20 -7.63 19.89 6.26
N VAL A 21 -7.18 19.29 7.38
CA VAL A 21 -5.85 18.66 7.46
C VAL A 21 -5.71 17.56 6.41
N ASN A 22 -6.71 16.67 6.29
CA ASN A 22 -6.69 15.60 5.31
C ASN A 22 -6.64 16.14 3.87
N ALA A 23 -7.37 17.21 3.56
CA ALA A 23 -7.35 17.83 2.25
C ALA A 23 -5.97 18.41 1.89
N CYS A 24 -5.29 19.04 2.85
CA CYS A 24 -3.91 19.51 2.68
C CYS A 24 -2.93 18.37 2.39
N LEU A 25 -3.04 17.26 3.14
CA LEU A 25 -2.21 16.07 2.92
C LEU A 25 -2.48 15.43 1.55
N ASP A 26 -3.76 15.31 1.17
CA ASP A 26 -4.15 14.72 -0.11
C ASP A 26 -3.64 15.50 -1.30
N LYS A 27 -3.71 16.84 -1.23
CA LYS A 27 -3.12 17.70 -2.24
C LYS A 27 -1.62 17.48 -2.37
N ALA A 28 -0.89 17.51 -1.24
CA ALA A 28 0.56 17.34 -1.25
C ALA A 28 0.98 15.97 -1.81
N LEU A 29 0.24 14.90 -1.51
CA LEU A 29 0.52 13.57 -2.04
C LEU A 29 0.27 13.49 -3.55
N LEU A 30 -0.82 14.09 -4.04
CA LEU A 30 -1.18 14.07 -5.46
C LEU A 30 -0.19 14.83 -6.36
N GLU A 31 0.50 15.84 -5.82
CA GLU A 31 1.54 16.60 -6.52
C GLU A 31 2.88 15.85 -6.65
N GLY A 32 3.03 14.70 -5.96
CA GLY A 32 4.25 13.89 -6.01
C GLY A 32 4.42 13.13 -7.33
N GLU A 33 5.66 13.02 -7.81
CA GLU A 33 6.00 12.22 -8.98
C GLU A 33 5.82 10.72 -8.72
N ARG A 34 5.26 10.00 -9.71
CA ARG A 34 5.14 8.54 -9.66
C ARG A 34 5.56 7.92 -10.98
N PRO A 35 6.38 6.86 -10.94
CA PRO A 35 6.72 6.13 -12.16
C PRO A 35 5.46 5.48 -12.72
N ASN A 36 5.22 5.70 -14.01
CA ASN A 36 4.21 4.93 -14.73
C ASN A 36 4.76 3.52 -14.97
N ARG A 37 3.93 2.50 -14.71
CA ARG A 37 4.28 1.11 -15.00
C ARG A 37 3.82 0.78 -16.42
N ASP A 38 4.73 0.26 -17.23
CA ASP A 38 4.48 -0.18 -18.61
C ASP A 38 4.11 -1.67 -18.71
N TYR A 39 3.85 -2.30 -17.55
CA TYR A 39 3.50 -3.70 -17.41
C TYR A 39 2.22 -3.88 -16.60
N LEU A 40 1.52 -4.98 -16.86
CA LEU A 40 0.41 -5.47 -16.07
C LEU A 40 0.95 -6.14 -14.80
N GLY A 41 0.62 -5.58 -13.64
CA GLY A 41 1.00 -6.15 -12.35
C GLY A 41 0.25 -7.45 -12.04
N GLU A 42 0.95 -8.43 -11.45
CA GLU A 42 0.36 -9.69 -10.97
C GLU A 42 -0.87 -9.46 -10.08
N SER A 43 -0.84 -8.42 -9.24
CA SER A 43 -1.95 -8.08 -8.34
C SER A 43 -3.28 -7.78 -9.03
N LEU A 44 -3.27 -7.49 -10.34
CA LEU A 44 -4.47 -7.30 -11.14
C LEU A 44 -4.90 -8.56 -11.90
N LEU A 45 -4.02 -9.56 -12.01
CA LEU A 45 -4.37 -10.83 -12.64
C LEU A 45 -5.42 -11.56 -11.81
N GLY A 46 -6.50 -11.98 -12.47
CA GLY A 46 -7.63 -12.62 -11.80
C GLY A 46 -8.63 -11.64 -11.18
N ASP A 47 -8.50 -10.33 -11.42
CA ASP A 47 -9.57 -9.38 -11.10
C ASP A 47 -10.88 -9.83 -11.79
N PRO A 48 -12.02 -9.86 -11.05
CA PRO A 48 -13.28 -10.36 -11.58
C PRO A 48 -13.79 -9.54 -12.78
N CYS A 49 -13.32 -8.29 -12.94
CA CYS A 49 -13.66 -7.45 -14.07
C CYS A 49 -12.61 -7.56 -15.19
N ALA A 50 -12.86 -8.42 -16.17
CA ALA A 50 -11.99 -8.60 -17.33
C ALA A 50 -11.70 -7.28 -18.10
N ARG A 51 -12.67 -6.35 -18.15
CA ARG A 51 -12.45 -5.02 -18.78
C ARG A 51 -11.43 -4.19 -18.02
N ARG A 52 -11.38 -4.28 -16.69
CA ARG A 52 -10.39 -3.57 -15.89
C ARG A 52 -8.98 -4.04 -16.25
N ILE A 53 -8.79 -5.35 -16.34
CA ILE A 53 -7.52 -5.96 -16.77
C ILE A 53 -7.15 -5.45 -18.17
N GLN A 54 -8.09 -5.46 -19.11
CA GLN A 54 -7.87 -4.98 -20.49
C GLN A 54 -7.47 -3.50 -20.52
N TYR A 55 -8.20 -2.62 -19.84
CA TYR A 55 -7.90 -1.18 -19.83
C TYR A 55 -6.53 -0.89 -19.22
N THR A 56 -6.17 -1.56 -18.12
CA THR A 56 -4.83 -1.43 -17.55
C THR A 56 -3.76 -1.93 -18.51
N PHE A 57 -3.96 -3.08 -19.14
CA PHE A 57 -3.02 -3.61 -20.13
C PHE A 57 -2.81 -2.67 -21.33
N LEU A 58 -3.87 -2.01 -21.79
CA LEU A 58 -3.83 -1.05 -22.90
C LEU A 58 -3.32 0.34 -22.48
N GLY A 59 -3.02 0.57 -21.20
CA GLY A 59 -2.62 1.89 -20.70
C GLY A 59 -3.71 2.94 -20.83
N THR A 60 -4.98 2.53 -20.78
CA THR A 60 -6.12 3.45 -20.89
C THR A 60 -6.18 4.35 -19.67
N THR A 61 -6.35 5.66 -19.89
CA THR A 61 -6.54 6.62 -18.79
C THR A 61 -7.80 6.26 -18.01
N PRO A 62 -7.73 6.09 -16.67
CA PRO A 62 -8.91 5.81 -15.85
C PRO A 62 -9.93 6.95 -15.90
N ASP A 63 -11.22 6.60 -15.89
CA ASP A 63 -12.31 7.58 -15.82
C ASP A 63 -12.30 8.37 -14.50
N PHE A 64 -11.83 7.74 -13.42
CA PHE A 64 -11.71 8.35 -12.10
C PHE A 64 -10.22 8.44 -11.72
N PRO A 65 -9.73 9.64 -11.36
CA PRO A 65 -8.35 9.80 -10.95
C PRO A 65 -8.11 9.12 -9.60
N GLU A 66 -6.86 8.78 -9.35
CA GLU A 66 -6.40 8.39 -8.02
C GLU A 66 -6.64 9.53 -7.02
N THR A 67 -6.99 9.19 -5.78
CA THR A 67 -7.28 10.17 -4.72
C THR A 67 -6.14 10.15 -3.71
N GLY A 68 -5.95 11.26 -2.98
CA GLY A 68 -5.00 11.31 -1.88
C GLY A 68 -5.26 10.22 -0.82
N GLN A 69 -6.54 9.90 -0.56
CA GLN A 69 -6.90 8.79 0.31
C GLN A 69 -6.38 7.43 -0.19
N HIS A 70 -6.50 7.13 -1.49
CA HIS A 70 -5.94 5.90 -2.06
C HIS A 70 -4.43 5.83 -1.79
N LEU A 71 -3.73 6.94 -1.95
CA LEU A 71 -2.29 7.03 -1.75
C LEU A 71 -1.88 6.83 -0.30
N ARG A 72 -2.59 7.43 0.65
CA ARG A 72 -2.36 7.18 2.06
C ARG A 72 -2.55 5.71 2.41
N ILE A 73 -3.57 5.05 1.84
CA ILE A 73 -3.82 3.62 2.08
C ILE A 73 -2.65 2.77 1.59
N PHE A 74 -2.15 3.02 0.37
CA PHE A 74 -1.00 2.28 -0.18
C PHE A 74 0.28 2.53 0.64
N GLU A 75 0.58 3.78 0.99
CA GLU A 75 1.78 4.13 1.75
C GLU A 75 1.75 3.56 3.17
N THR A 76 0.56 3.55 3.80
CA THR A 76 0.36 2.90 5.09
C THR A 76 0.65 1.40 5.00
N GLY A 77 0.19 0.75 3.94
CA GLY A 77 0.48 -0.67 3.66
C GLY A 77 1.98 -0.92 3.54
N HIS A 78 2.70 -0.13 2.74
CA HIS A 78 4.15 -0.25 2.57
C HIS A 78 4.92 -0.03 3.88
N THR A 79 4.51 0.96 4.68
CA THR A 79 5.12 1.23 5.99
C THR A 79 4.93 0.05 6.94
N LEU A 80 3.73 -0.52 6.98
CA LEU A 80 3.40 -1.65 7.84
C LEU A 80 4.08 -2.95 7.40
N GLU A 81 4.25 -3.17 6.09
CA GLU A 81 5.03 -4.30 5.57
C GLU A 81 6.45 -4.31 6.15
N GLY A 82 7.15 -3.18 6.08
CA GLY A 82 8.49 -3.03 6.66
C GLY A 82 8.52 -3.26 8.18
N LEU A 83 7.50 -2.78 8.89
CA LEU A 83 7.36 -3.02 10.32
C LEU A 83 7.19 -4.51 10.63
N ILE A 84 6.37 -5.24 9.87
CA ILE A 84 6.13 -6.67 10.06
C ILE A 84 7.38 -7.49 9.73
N VAL A 85 8.14 -7.13 8.69
CA VAL A 85 9.46 -7.74 8.42
C VAL A 85 10.37 -7.60 9.64
N SER A 86 10.40 -6.42 10.26
CA SER A 86 11.21 -6.19 11.46
C SER A 86 10.81 -7.10 12.63
N TRP A 87 9.51 -7.38 12.78
CA TRP A 87 9.00 -8.29 13.82
C TRP A 87 9.34 -9.74 13.51
N LEU A 88 9.21 -10.18 12.25
CA LEU A 88 9.62 -11.51 11.80
C LEU A 88 11.10 -11.77 12.10
N GLN A 89 11.96 -10.79 11.80
CA GLN A 89 13.38 -10.87 12.09
C GLN A 89 13.66 -10.96 13.59
N LYS A 90 13.00 -10.12 14.41
CA LYS A 90 13.09 -10.20 15.89
C LYS A 90 12.60 -11.54 16.45
N ALA A 91 11.62 -12.17 15.79
CA ALA A 91 11.13 -13.50 16.14
C ALA A 91 12.05 -14.64 15.66
N GLY A 92 13.17 -14.34 15.00
CA GLY A 92 14.16 -15.32 14.56
C GLY A 92 13.94 -15.87 13.16
N PHE A 93 13.06 -15.27 12.34
CA PHE A 93 12.93 -15.61 10.94
C PHE A 93 13.96 -14.87 10.07
N GLN A 94 14.48 -15.55 9.06
CA GLN A 94 15.24 -14.93 7.98
C GLN A 94 14.27 -14.56 6.85
N CYS A 95 13.64 -13.38 6.97
CA CYS A 95 12.76 -12.82 5.95
C CYS A 95 13.57 -11.91 5.00
N GLU A 96 13.59 -12.26 3.73
CA GLU A 96 14.23 -11.47 2.68
C GLU A 96 13.18 -10.88 1.75
N THR A 97 13.26 -9.57 1.49
CA THR A 97 12.35 -8.86 0.57
C THR A 97 13.04 -8.45 -0.73
N ARG A 98 14.37 -8.57 -0.80
CA ARG A 98 15.21 -8.16 -1.94
C ARG A 98 16.35 -9.15 -2.18
N ASP A 99 16.78 -9.24 -3.43
CA ASP A 99 17.94 -10.01 -3.85
C ASP A 99 19.28 -9.34 -3.46
N GLU A 100 20.40 -9.99 -3.77
CA GLU A 100 21.76 -9.49 -3.50
C GLU A 100 22.07 -8.14 -4.16
N LYS A 101 21.32 -7.75 -5.20
CA LYS A 101 21.43 -6.47 -5.91
C LYS A 101 20.43 -5.43 -5.41
N GLY A 102 19.68 -5.74 -4.35
CA GLY A 102 18.66 -4.87 -3.78
C GLY A 102 17.36 -4.81 -4.59
N ARG A 103 17.13 -5.73 -5.53
CA ARG A 103 15.91 -5.77 -6.34
C ARG A 103 14.84 -6.62 -5.64
N PRO A 104 13.56 -6.23 -5.69
CA PRO A 104 12.49 -7.08 -5.17
C PRO A 104 12.49 -8.45 -5.86
N PHE A 105 12.10 -9.49 -5.13
CA PHE A 105 11.92 -10.81 -5.74
C PHE A 105 10.69 -10.79 -6.63
N GLY A 106 10.85 -11.19 -7.89
CA GLY A 106 9.76 -11.12 -8.85
C GLY A 106 9.98 -11.94 -10.11
N PHE A 107 9.00 -11.89 -11.00
CA PHE A 107 9.04 -12.54 -12.31
C PHE A 107 8.64 -11.56 -13.41
N SER A 108 9.01 -11.92 -14.64
CA SER A 108 8.63 -11.21 -15.85
C SER A 108 8.24 -12.22 -16.92
N GLN A 109 7.09 -12.03 -17.55
CA GLN A 109 6.51 -12.89 -18.58
C GLN A 109 5.98 -12.06 -19.75
N CYS A 110 5.69 -12.72 -20.87
CA CYS A 110 5.13 -12.10 -22.07
C CYS A 110 5.96 -10.88 -22.53
N GLU A 111 7.28 -11.07 -22.69
CA GLU A 111 8.20 -10.01 -23.11
C GLU A 111 8.16 -8.77 -22.19
N GLY A 112 7.97 -8.98 -20.89
CA GLY A 112 7.93 -7.90 -19.89
C GLY A 112 6.56 -7.26 -19.69
N LYS A 113 5.54 -7.71 -20.43
CA LYS A 113 4.18 -7.17 -20.32
C LYS A 113 3.45 -7.60 -19.05
N ILE A 114 3.89 -8.67 -18.40
CA ILE A 114 3.35 -9.12 -17.12
C ILE A 114 4.50 -9.25 -16.13
N GLN A 115 4.39 -8.58 -14.98
CA GLN A 115 5.39 -8.66 -13.92
C GLN A 115 4.71 -8.75 -12.55
N GLY A 116 5.33 -9.52 -11.66
CA GLY A 116 4.87 -9.70 -10.28
C GLY A 116 6.06 -9.62 -9.33
N HIS A 117 5.79 -9.18 -8.11
CA HIS A 117 6.77 -9.13 -7.04
C HIS A 117 6.14 -9.74 -5.80
N VAL A 118 6.90 -10.57 -5.10
CA VAL A 118 6.48 -11.14 -3.82
C VAL A 118 6.93 -10.23 -2.70
N ASP A 119 6.12 -10.12 -1.65
CA ASP A 119 6.44 -9.25 -0.50
C ASP A 119 7.69 -9.75 0.23
N GLY A 120 7.87 -11.07 0.34
CA GLY A 120 9.14 -11.65 0.74
C GLY A 120 9.21 -13.17 0.77
N ILE A 121 10.40 -13.66 1.12
CA ILE A 121 10.72 -15.07 1.21
C ILE A 121 11.29 -15.35 2.59
N LEU A 122 10.65 -16.25 3.34
CA LEU A 122 11.22 -16.79 4.56
C LEU A 122 12.17 -17.93 4.18
N ARG A 123 13.48 -17.73 4.35
CA ARG A 123 14.48 -18.78 4.03
C ARG A 123 14.69 -19.76 5.17
N LYS A 124 14.56 -19.29 6.41
CA LYS A 124 14.77 -20.03 7.66
C LYS A 124 13.94 -19.39 8.77
N GLY A 125 13.72 -20.12 9.86
CA GLY A 125 13.06 -19.61 11.04
C GLY A 125 12.92 -20.66 12.14
N PRO A 126 12.34 -20.28 13.30
CA PRO A 126 12.23 -21.15 14.48
C PRO A 126 11.24 -22.31 14.31
N LEU A 127 10.44 -22.32 13.23
CA LEU A 127 9.44 -23.36 12.97
C LEU A 127 10.06 -24.58 12.28
N LYS A 128 9.58 -25.78 12.65
CA LYS A 128 9.94 -27.06 12.03
C LYS A 128 9.09 -27.32 10.79
N VAL A 129 9.32 -26.54 9.74
CA VAL A 129 8.63 -26.63 8.44
C VAL A 129 9.66 -26.66 7.31
N GLN A 130 9.23 -27.02 6.10
CA GLN A 130 10.08 -26.97 4.92
C GLN A 130 10.14 -25.55 4.37
N TYR A 131 11.35 -24.97 4.37
CA TYR A 131 11.65 -23.69 3.74
C TYR A 131 12.18 -23.90 2.30
N PRO A 132 12.13 -22.89 1.42
CA PRO A 132 11.62 -21.54 1.64
C PRO A 132 10.08 -21.47 1.69
N LEU A 133 9.56 -20.49 2.44
CA LEU A 133 8.13 -20.15 2.42
C LEU A 133 7.94 -18.81 1.73
N LEU A 134 6.88 -18.71 0.93
CA LEU A 134 6.40 -17.44 0.40
C LEU A 134 5.72 -16.66 1.52
N TRP A 135 6.05 -15.38 1.65
CA TRP A 135 5.39 -14.47 2.57
C TRP A 135 4.71 -13.36 1.77
N GLU A 136 3.39 -13.27 1.96
CA GLU A 136 2.51 -12.24 1.40
C GLU A 136 1.88 -11.48 2.58
N CYS A 137 1.99 -10.16 2.57
CA CYS A 137 1.58 -9.26 3.63
C CYS A 137 0.37 -8.44 3.19
N LYS A 138 -0.66 -8.38 4.03
CA LYS A 138 -1.85 -7.56 3.79
C LYS A 138 -2.20 -6.73 5.01
N THR A 139 -2.57 -5.49 4.75
CA THR A 139 -3.13 -4.58 5.73
C THR A 139 -4.54 -4.23 5.31
N ALA A 140 -5.50 -4.51 6.17
CA ALA A 140 -6.90 -4.21 5.90
C ALA A 140 -7.52 -3.56 7.13
N LYS A 141 -8.54 -2.74 6.89
CA LYS A 141 -9.44 -2.32 7.96
C LYS A 141 -10.11 -3.57 8.51
N ALA A 142 -10.14 -3.72 9.83
CA ALA A 142 -10.92 -4.78 10.46
C ALA A 142 -12.39 -4.68 10.01
N ALA A 143 -12.91 -5.77 9.43
CA ALA A 143 -14.34 -5.97 9.33
C ALA A 143 -14.82 -6.37 10.73
N PHE A 144 -15.32 -5.42 11.51
CA PHE A 144 -15.97 -5.73 12.78
C PHE A 144 -17.27 -6.48 12.47
N GLY A 145 -17.22 -7.81 12.54
CA GLY A 145 -18.33 -8.70 12.18
C GLY A 145 -18.36 -10.03 12.92
N GLU A 146 -17.31 -10.41 13.66
CA GLU A 146 -17.38 -11.54 14.59
C GLU A 146 -16.65 -11.20 15.90
N THR A 147 -17.29 -11.58 16.98
CA THR A 147 -17.06 -11.27 18.39
C THR A 147 -15.69 -11.75 18.90
N TRP A 148 -15.08 -10.97 19.80
CA TRP A 148 -14.09 -11.50 20.75
C TRP A 148 -14.79 -12.35 21.82
#